data_AF-A0A938GM61-F1
#
_entry.id   AF-A0A938GM61-F1
#
_cell.length_a   1.000
_cell.length_b   1.000
_cell.length_c   1.000
_cell.angle_alpha   90.00
_cell.angle_beta   90.00
_cell.angle_gamma   90.00
#
_symmetry.space_group_name_H-M   'P 1'
#
loop_
_entity.id
_entity.type
_entity.pdbx_description
1 polymer ?
#
loop_
_entity_poly.entity_id
_entity_poly.type
_entity_poly.pdbx_seq_one_letter_code
_entity_poly.pdbx_strand_id
1 'polypeptide(L)'
;MRRIRQIHLYLGCFFAPLLLFFVATGWYQTFQADRRKNPAEAETLISKLVAVHTDQIYPAAYANSWSPFLFKVLVAVMSAALIATVILGVVLAFKALKARWIVWVTLGLGVLIPAIALWLGAKP
;
A
#
# COMPACT_ATOMS: atom_id res chain seq x y z
N MET A 1 -16.69 5.03 21.07
CA MET A 1 -15.24 5.33 21.13
C MET A 1 -14.35 4.15 21.52
N ARG A 2 -14.57 3.45 22.64
CA ARG A 2 -13.67 2.35 23.10
C ARG A 2 -13.51 1.19 22.11
N ARG A 3 -14.62 0.70 21.54
CA ARG A 3 -14.59 -0.40 20.54
C ARG A 3 -13.91 0.02 19.24
N ILE A 4 -14.19 1.23 18.73
CA ILE A 4 -13.55 1.76 17.52
C ILE A 4 -12.03 1.76 17.66
N ARG A 5 -11.52 2.22 18.81
CA ARG A 5 -10.07 2.20 19.08
C ARG A 5 -9.48 0.79 19.12
N GLN A 6 -10.21 -0.17 19.70
CA GLN A 6 -9.76 -1.58 19.72
C GLN A 6 -9.76 -2.18 18.32
N ILE A 7 -10.81 -1.95 17.53
CA ILE A 7 -10.90 -2.42 16.15
C ILE A 7 -9.77 -1.81 15.31
N HIS A 8 -9.56 -0.49 15.39
CA HIS A 8 -8.47 0.18 14.69
C HIS A 8 -7.10 -0.40 15.06
N LEU A 9 -6.86 -0.67 16.35
CA LEU A 9 -5.61 -1.27 16.80
C LEU A 9 -5.41 -2.68 16.22
N TYR A 10 -6.41 -3.55 16.31
CA TYR A 10 -6.31 -4.92 15.80
C TYR A 10 -6.17 -4.96 14.28
N LEU A 11 -6.99 -4.21 13.55
CA LEU A 11 -6.87 -4.10 12.09
C LEU A 11 -5.53 -3.48 11.71
N GLY A 12 -5.09 -2.44 12.43
CA GLY A 12 -3.80 -1.79 12.20
C GLY A 12 -2.63 -2.75 12.37
N CYS A 13 -2.61 -3.56 13.44
CA CYS A 13 -1.56 -4.56 13.65
C CYS A 13 -1.63 -5.68 12.62
N PHE A 14 -2.83 -6.15 12.27
CA PHE A 14 -3.02 -7.20 11.28
C PHE A 14 -2.54 -6.79 9.89
N PHE A 15 -2.89 -5.59 9.42
CA PHE A 15 -2.51 -5.13 8.08
C PHE A 15 -1.14 -4.45 8.01
N ALA A 16 -0.51 -4.10 9.14
CA ALA A 16 0.79 -3.42 9.16
C ALA A 16 1.88 -4.12 8.32
N PRO A 17 2.11 -5.45 8.42
CA PRO A 17 3.16 -6.10 7.63
C PRO A 17 2.92 -5.99 6.13
N LEU A 18 1.67 -6.16 5.69
CA LEU A 18 1.28 -6.02 4.29
C LEU A 18 1.42 -4.58 3.81
N LEU A 19 0.92 -3.61 4.58
CA LEU A 19 1.03 -2.19 4.23
C LEU A 19 2.49 -1.78 4.11
N LEU A 20 3.36 -2.22 5.02
CA LEU A 20 4.80 -1.99 4.92
C LEU A 20 5.39 -2.62 3.66
N PHE A 21 5.05 -3.87 3.36
CA PHE A 21 5.52 -4.55 2.14
C PHE A 21 5.05 -3.84 0.86
N PHE A 22 3.76 -3.56 0.73
CA PHE A 22 3.18 -2.90 -0.45
C PHE A 22 3.70 -1.49 -0.64
N VAL A 23 3.80 -0.70 0.43
CA VAL A 23 4.29 0.68 0.32
C VAL A 23 5.77 0.70 0.00
N ALA A 24 6.59 -0.13 0.68
CA ALA A 24 8.04 -0.20 0.47
C ALA A 24 8.42 -0.73 -0.93
N THR A 25 7.66 -1.66 -1.50
CA THR A 25 7.91 -2.15 -2.86
C THR A 25 7.23 -1.29 -3.93
N GLY A 26 6.07 -0.72 -3.63
CA GLY A 26 5.27 0.08 -4.54
C GLY A 26 5.94 1.40 -4.92
N TRP A 27 6.49 2.15 -3.96
CA TRP A 27 7.19 3.40 -4.29
C TRP A 27 8.39 3.13 -5.20
N TYR A 28 9.16 2.06 -4.95
CA TYR A 28 10.27 1.67 -5.81
C TYR A 28 9.81 1.33 -7.24
N GLN A 29 8.67 0.64 -7.40
CA GLN A 29 8.08 0.38 -8.70
C GLN A 29 7.64 1.66 -9.44
N THR A 30 7.22 2.71 -8.73
CA THR A 30 6.85 3.98 -9.39
C THR A 30 8.03 4.71 -10.06
N PHE A 31 9.25 4.47 -9.60
CA PHE A 31 10.45 4.99 -10.25
C PHE A 31 10.91 4.13 -11.44
N GLN A 32 10.45 2.88 -11.54
CA GLN A 32 10.77 1.97 -12.65
C GLN A 32 9.70 2.05 -13.74
N ALA A 33 10.04 2.69 -14.86
CA ALA A 33 9.12 2.98 -15.96
C ALA A 33 8.83 1.80 -16.90
N ASP A 34 9.13 0.55 -16.50
CA ASP A 34 9.07 -0.63 -17.38
C ASP A 34 7.67 -1.24 -17.54
N ARG A 35 6.61 -0.40 -17.49
CA ARG A 35 5.25 -0.82 -17.86
C ARG A 35 4.91 -0.30 -19.25
N ARG A 36 5.10 -1.17 -20.25
CA ARG A 36 4.61 -0.96 -21.62
C ARG A 36 3.08 -1.07 -21.62
N LYS A 37 2.38 0.05 -21.51
CA LYS A 37 0.95 0.14 -21.83
C LYS A 37 0.66 1.34 -22.72
N ASN A 38 -0.29 1.15 -23.62
CA ASN A 38 -0.67 2.14 -24.62
C ASN A 38 -1.60 3.18 -23.96
N PRO A 39 -1.33 4.50 -24.06
CA PRO A 39 -2.14 5.56 -23.42
C PRO A 39 -3.63 5.58 -23.82
N ALA A 40 -4.02 4.82 -24.86
CA ALA A 40 -5.37 4.77 -25.39
C ALA A 40 -6.36 3.90 -24.58
N GLU A 41 -5.94 3.15 -23.55
CA GLU A 41 -6.82 2.22 -22.82
C GLU A 41 -7.78 2.88 -21.80
N ALA A 42 -7.68 4.20 -21.57
CA ALA A 42 -8.38 4.89 -20.48
C ALA A 42 -9.61 5.73 -20.92
N GLU A 43 -10.63 5.08 -21.48
CA GLU A 43 -11.86 5.78 -21.91
C GLU A 43 -12.80 6.16 -20.75
N THR A 44 -12.86 5.34 -19.68
CA THR A 44 -13.79 5.55 -18.54
C THR A 44 -13.12 6.27 -17.35
N LEU A 45 -13.91 6.89 -16.47
CA LEU A 45 -13.39 7.52 -15.23
C LEU A 45 -12.62 6.53 -14.34
N ILE A 46 -13.07 5.28 -14.25
CA ILE A 46 -12.37 4.23 -13.53
C ILE A 46 -11.04 3.93 -14.22
N SER A 47 -11.03 3.80 -15.54
CA SER A 47 -9.79 3.57 -16.30
C SER A 47 -8.80 4.71 -16.15
N LYS A 48 -9.27 5.96 -16.02
CA LYS A 48 -8.42 7.13 -15.74
C LYS A 48 -7.81 7.08 -14.34
N LEU A 49 -8.58 6.68 -13.33
CA LEU A 49 -8.07 6.49 -11.96
C LEU A 49 -7.07 5.34 -11.89
N VAL A 50 -7.33 4.25 -12.63
CA VAL A 50 -6.39 3.13 -12.78
C VAL A 50 -5.10 3.62 -13.44
N ALA A 51 -5.18 4.39 -14.54
CA ALA A 51 -4.01 4.94 -15.24
C ALA A 51 -3.15 5.85 -14.33
N VAL A 52 -3.75 6.69 -13.49
CA VAL A 52 -3.01 7.47 -12.49
C VAL A 52 -2.30 6.56 -11.49
N HIS A 53 -2.92 5.44 -11.11
CA HIS A 53 -2.37 4.49 -10.15
C HIS A 53 -1.30 3.55 -10.74
N THR A 54 -1.41 3.19 -12.02
CA THR A 54 -0.50 2.24 -12.69
C THR A 54 0.61 2.91 -13.49
N ASP A 55 0.28 4.02 -14.14
CA ASP A 55 1.13 4.67 -15.15
C ASP A 55 1.58 6.07 -14.72
N GLN A 56 0.99 6.61 -13.64
CA GLN A 56 1.37 7.89 -13.03
C GLN A 56 1.30 9.10 -13.98
N ILE A 57 0.58 8.95 -15.09
CA ILE A 57 0.32 10.00 -16.05
C ILE A 57 -1.13 10.42 -15.95
N TYR A 58 -1.37 11.71 -16.17
CA TYR A 58 -2.73 12.17 -16.34
C TYR A 58 -3.21 11.80 -17.76
N PRO A 59 -4.32 11.05 -17.91
CA PRO A 59 -4.83 10.63 -19.21
C PRO A 59 -5.49 11.81 -19.93
N ALA A 60 -4.67 12.60 -20.63
CA ALA A 60 -5.10 13.66 -21.52
C ALA A 60 -4.87 13.26 -22.98
N ALA A 61 -5.73 13.75 -23.89
CA ALA A 61 -5.65 13.48 -25.33
C ALA A 61 -4.31 13.91 -25.99
N TYR A 62 -3.51 14.71 -25.29
CA TYR A 62 -2.19 15.19 -25.71
C TYR A 62 -1.12 14.61 -24.76
N ALA A 63 -0.77 13.33 -24.96
CA ALA A 63 0.10 12.56 -24.07
C ALA A 63 1.61 12.97 -24.07
N ASN A 64 2.02 13.93 -24.91
CA ASN A 64 3.44 14.17 -25.20
C ASN A 64 4.12 15.31 -24.40
N SER A 65 3.48 15.93 -23.41
CA SER A 65 4.06 17.09 -22.68
C SER A 65 4.06 17.01 -21.15
N TRP A 66 3.62 15.90 -20.54
CA TRP A 66 3.48 15.82 -19.08
C TRP A 66 4.56 14.94 -18.44
N SER A 67 5.37 15.54 -17.58
CA SER A 67 6.37 14.82 -16.78
C SER A 67 5.72 14.28 -15.48
N PRO A 68 5.81 12.97 -15.18
CA PRO A 68 5.28 12.40 -13.94
C PRO A 68 6.16 12.70 -12.71
N PHE A 69 7.22 13.50 -12.85
CA PHE A 69 8.22 13.72 -11.80
C PHE A 69 7.62 14.21 -10.48
N LEU A 70 6.78 15.25 -10.52
CA LEU A 70 6.16 15.80 -9.30
C LEU A 70 5.28 14.76 -8.59
N PHE A 71 4.56 13.95 -9.37
CA PHE A 71 3.72 12.89 -8.82
C PHE A 71 4.58 11.76 -8.21
N LYS A 72 5.70 11.39 -8.83
CA LYS A 72 6.66 10.43 -8.26
C LYS A 72 7.25 10.90 -6.94
N VAL A 73 7.62 12.19 -6.84
CA VAL A 73 8.11 12.78 -5.58
C VAL A 73 7.01 12.74 -4.51
N LEU A 74 5.78 13.12 -4.85
CA LEU A 74 4.65 13.05 -3.93
C LEU A 74 4.43 11.62 -3.42
N VAL A 75 4.47 10.62 -4.30
CA VAL A 75 4.32 9.20 -3.92
C VAL A 75 5.45 8.75 -3.00
N ALA A 76 6.70 9.16 -3.25
CA ALA A 76 7.83 8.83 -2.37
C ALA A 76 7.64 9.42 -0.96
N VAL A 77 7.27 10.70 -0.86
CA VAL A 77 7.01 11.37 0.43
C VAL A 77 5.83 10.73 1.16
N MET A 78 4.73 10.48 0.45
CA MET A 78 3.54 9.81 1.01
C MET A 78 3.89 8.41 1.53
N SER A 79 4.71 7.66 0.79
CA SER A 79 5.14 6.32 1.17
C SER A 79 6.00 6.34 2.44
N ALA A 80 6.97 7.28 2.53
CA ALA A 80 7.79 7.46 3.72
C ALA A 80 6.93 7.85 4.95
N ALA A 81 5.99 8.78 4.78
CA ALA A 81 5.07 9.18 5.84
C ALA A 81 4.17 8.02 6.29
N LEU A 82 3.67 7.20 5.36
CA LEU A 82 2.83 6.05 5.68
C LEU A 82 3.64 4.95 6.41
N ILE A 83 4.87 4.66 5.99
CA ILE A 83 5.75 3.74 6.71
C ILE A 83 5.97 4.22 8.16
N ALA A 84 6.30 5.49 8.34
CA ALA A 84 6.51 6.06 9.68
C ALA A 84 5.26 5.95 10.56
N THR A 85 4.07 6.23 10.01
CA THR A 85 2.81 6.17 10.75
C THR A 85 2.39 4.74 11.09
N VAL A 86 2.63 3.76 10.20
CA VAL A 86 2.39 2.34 10.50
C VAL A 86 3.34 1.84 11.59
N ILE A 87 4.63 2.16 11.52
CA ILE A 87 5.60 1.81 12.57
C ILE A 87 5.18 2.41 13.92
N LEU A 88 4.84 3.70 13.93
CA LEU A 88 4.35 4.36 15.13
C LEU A 88 3.08 3.69 15.67
N GLY A 89 2.13 3.34 14.80
CA GLY A 89 0.91 2.62 15.16
C GLY A 89 1.19 1.29 15.85
N VAL A 90 2.14 0.50 15.33
CA VAL A 90 2.56 -0.78 15.92
C VAL A 90 3.23 -0.55 17.28
N VAL A 91 4.14 0.43 17.41
CA VAL A 91 4.78 0.79 18.69
C VAL A 91 3.72 1.20 19.73
N LEU A 92 2.73 1.99 19.33
CA LEU A 92 1.64 2.40 20.21
C LEU A 92 0.73 1.22 20.59
N ALA A 93 0.53 0.24 19.71
CA ALA A 93 -0.26 -0.94 20.01
C ALA A 93 0.34 -1.78 21.16
N PHE A 94 1.66 -1.95 21.19
CA PHE A 94 2.37 -2.61 22.29
C PHE A 94 2.26 -1.88 23.62
N LYS A 95 2.12 -0.54 23.58
CA LYS A 95 1.92 0.29 24.77
C LYS A 95 0.45 0.33 25.23
N ALA A 96 -0.50 0.23 24.29
CA ALA A 96 -1.92 0.37 24.55
C ALA A 96 -2.59 -0.90 25.10
N LEU A 97 -2.10 -2.09 24.73
CA LEU A 97 -2.67 -3.37 25.18
C LEU A 97 -1.92 -3.93 26.40
N LYS A 98 -2.68 -4.31 27.43
CA LYS A 98 -2.14 -5.11 28.56
C LYS A 98 -1.66 -6.49 28.08
N ALA A 99 -2.44 -7.14 27.21
CA ALA A 99 -2.12 -8.44 26.63
C ALA A 99 -1.27 -8.29 25.36
N ARG A 100 0.03 -8.02 25.53
CA ARG A 100 0.97 -7.77 24.41
C ARG A 100 1.07 -8.94 23.42
N TRP A 101 0.78 -10.17 23.85
CA TRP A 101 0.79 -11.35 22.98
C TRP A 101 -0.24 -11.24 21.82
N ILE A 102 -1.34 -10.50 22.01
CA ILE A 102 -2.34 -10.27 20.95
C ILE A 102 -1.73 -9.47 19.79
N VAL A 103 -0.82 -8.54 20.09
CA VAL A 103 -0.12 -7.77 19.05
C VAL A 103 0.76 -8.70 18.21
N TRP A 104 1.51 -9.60 18.85
CA TRP A 104 2.32 -10.59 18.16
C TRP A 104 1.49 -11.55 17.30
N VAL A 105 0.36 -12.04 17.82
CA VAL A 105 -0.52 -12.93 17.06
C VAL A 105 -1.13 -12.22 15.86
N THR A 106 -1.62 -10.99 16.03
CA THR A 106 -2.21 -10.23 14.91
C THR A 106 -1.18 -9.87 13.85
N LEU A 107 0.03 -9.45 14.23
CA LEU A 107 1.15 -9.24 13.30
C LEU A 107 1.53 -10.54 12.57
N GLY A 108 1.63 -11.66 13.30
CA GLY A 108 1.94 -12.97 12.75
C GLY A 108 0.90 -13.44 11.74
N LEU A 109 -0.39 -13.32 12.07
CA LEU A 109 -1.49 -13.62 11.15
C LEU A 109 -1.47 -12.72 9.90
N GLY A 110 -1.08 -11.46 10.07
CA GLY A 110 -0.89 -10.51 8.96
C GLY A 110 0.17 -10.92 7.94
N VAL A 111 1.13 -11.76 8.33
CA VAL A 111 2.15 -12.34 7.43
C VAL A 111 1.72 -13.72 6.94
N LEU A 112 1.22 -14.58 7.84
CA LEU A 112 0.92 -15.97 7.55
C LEU A 112 -0.25 -16.13 6.57
N ILE A 113 -1.35 -15.40 6.76
CA ILE A 113 -2.55 -15.53 5.91
C ILE A 113 -2.22 -15.20 4.44
N PRO A 114 -1.57 -14.07 4.12
CA PRO A 114 -1.16 -13.77 2.76
C PRO A 114 -0.16 -14.78 2.19
N ALA A 115 0.81 -15.23 2.99
CA ALA A 115 1.79 -16.23 2.53
C ALA A 115 1.12 -17.56 2.16
N ILE A 116 0.17 -18.02 2.97
CA ILE A 116 -0.64 -19.22 2.68
C ILE A 116 -1.49 -19.00 1.44
N ALA A 117 -2.13 -17.83 1.30
CA ALA A 117 -2.93 -17.52 0.11
C ALA A 117 -2.09 -17.55 -1.18
N LEU A 118 -0.87 -17.01 -1.15
CA LEU A 118 0.07 -17.10 -2.26
C LEU A 118 0.50 -18.54 -2.54
N TRP A 119 0.79 -19.31 -1.50
CA TRP A 119 1.18 -20.71 -1.64
C TRP A 119 0.07 -21.58 -2.23
N LEU A 120 -1.18 -21.41 -1.80
CA LEU A 120 -2.33 -22.11 -2.37
C LEU A 120 -2.61 -21.70 -3.83
N GLY A 121 -2.29 -20.45 -4.19
CA GLY A 121 -2.41 -19.95 -5.56
C GLY A 121 -1.29 -20.41 -6.49
N ALA A 122 -0.16 -20.92 -5.96
CA ALA A 122 0.92 -21.46 -6.75
C ALA A 122 0.50 -22.81 -7.34
N LYS A 123 0.01 -22.79 -8.59
CA LYS A 123 -0.21 -24.02 -9.37
C LYS A 123 1.15 -24.72 -9.58
N PRO A 124 1.21 -26.07 -9.49
CA PRO A 124 2.40 -26.82 -9.88
C PRO A 124 2.71 -26.69 -11.37
#